data_AF-D1B3K1-F1
#
_entry.id   AF-D1B3K1-F1
#
_cell.length_a   1.000
_cell.length_b   1.000
_cell.length_c   1.000
_cell.angle_alpha   90.00
_cell.angle_beta   90.00
_cell.angle_gamma   90.00
#
_symmetry.space_group_name_H-M   'P 1'
#
loop_
_entity.id
_entity.type
_entity.pdbx_description
1 polymer ?
#
loop_
_entity_poly.entity_id
_entity_poly.type
_entity_poly.pdbx_seq_one_letter_code
_entity_poly.pdbx_strand_id
1 'polypeptide(L)'
;MNSWMKIEEFCTLVNLDVAAVHALIDEGKLVAKEDEEGSYFVEVSRSAQALIPATKGVVLDEAYEGGSVSMSSEFVEKTLGAILSLHEKVLDAKEETLETLKGENRFLKEALFSMQELYDEDRKTIETLTKQIEILQDELEFTKRKYKMMWNKAVESYTPSAK
;
A
#
# COMPACT_ATOMS: atom_id res chain seq x y z
N MET A 1 19.74 23.68 -18.77
CA MET A 1 20.61 23.72 -17.57
C MET A 1 21.59 22.57 -17.74
N ASN A 2 22.87 22.87 -17.94
CA ASN A 2 23.88 21.83 -18.16
C ASN A 2 24.33 21.33 -16.79
N SER A 3 24.01 20.08 -16.48
CA SER A 3 24.34 19.46 -15.19
C SER A 3 25.66 18.72 -15.32
N TRP A 4 26.66 19.15 -14.55
CA TRP A 4 28.00 18.57 -14.51
C TRP A 4 28.12 17.69 -13.27
N MET A 5 28.67 16.48 -13.43
CA MET A 5 28.81 15.49 -12.37
C MET A 5 30.24 14.95 -12.36
N LYS A 6 30.79 14.60 -11.19
CA LYS A 6 32.12 13.98 -11.12
C LYS A 6 32.13 12.62 -11.81
N ILE A 7 33.25 12.23 -12.42
CA ILE A 7 33.37 10.92 -13.10
C ILE A 7 33.00 9.76 -12.17
N GLU A 8 33.43 9.79 -10.91
CA GLU A 8 33.14 8.71 -9.96
C GLU A 8 31.63 8.54 -9.71
N GLU A 9 30.93 9.66 -9.46
CA GLU A 9 29.48 9.69 -9.28
C GLU A 9 28.76 9.24 -10.56
N PHE A 10 29.26 9.65 -11.72
CA PHE A 10 28.73 9.23 -13.01
C PHE A 10 28.93 7.72 -13.26
N CYS A 11 30.08 7.16 -12.91
CA CYS A 11 30.34 5.72 -13.01
C CYS A 11 29.37 4.92 -12.13
N THR A 12 29.10 5.40 -10.91
CA THR A 12 28.11 4.74 -10.03
C THR A 12 26.69 4.81 -10.59
N LEU A 13 26.33 5.90 -11.25
CA LEU A 13 24.99 6.11 -11.82
C LEU A 13 24.74 5.25 -13.06
N VAL A 14 25.78 5.04 -13.86
CA VAL A 14 25.69 4.32 -15.14
C VAL A 14 26.13 2.85 -15.00
N ASN A 15 26.71 2.49 -13.86
CA ASN A 15 27.26 1.16 -13.57
C ASN A 15 28.29 0.73 -14.62
N LEU A 16 29.13 1.67 -15.06
CA LEU A 16 30.25 1.47 -15.97
C LEU A 16 31.57 1.71 -15.22
N ASP A 17 32.59 0.97 -15.61
CA ASP A 17 33.93 1.16 -15.06
C ASP A 17 34.55 2.49 -15.51
N VAL A 18 35.39 3.08 -14.65
CA VAL A 18 36.04 4.38 -14.89
C VAL A 18 36.85 4.35 -16.18
N ALA A 19 37.50 3.23 -16.47
CA ALA A 19 38.23 3.03 -17.73
C ALA A 19 37.33 3.08 -18.98
N ALA A 20 36.11 2.55 -18.89
CA ALA A 20 35.14 2.58 -19.98
C ALA A 20 34.58 4.01 -20.18
N VAL A 21 34.40 4.77 -19.11
CA VAL A 21 33.99 6.17 -19.19
C VAL A 21 35.09 7.03 -19.81
N HIS A 22 36.36 6.82 -19.46
CA HIS A 22 37.48 7.49 -20.14
C HIS A 22 37.56 7.15 -21.62
N ALA A 23 37.37 5.89 -22.01
CA ALA A 23 37.32 5.52 -23.43
C ALA A 23 36.19 6.25 -24.19
N LEU A 24 35.03 6.46 -23.55
CA LEU A 24 33.92 7.20 -24.14
C LEU A 24 34.17 8.72 -24.22
N ILE A 25 35.00 9.27 -23.33
CA ILE A 25 35.50 10.65 -23.42
C ILE A 25 36.50 10.77 -24.57
N ASP A 26 37.43 9.82 -24.68
CA ASP A 26 38.46 9.78 -25.74
C ASP A 26 37.83 9.58 -27.13
N GLU A 27 36.75 8.79 -27.23
CA GLU A 27 35.93 8.64 -28.43
C GLU A 27 35.07 9.89 -28.74
N GLY A 28 35.09 10.92 -27.89
CA GLY A 28 34.34 12.17 -28.06
C GLY A 28 32.83 12.04 -27.84
N LYS A 29 32.35 10.90 -27.32
CA LYS A 29 30.93 10.62 -27.06
C LYS A 29 30.44 11.28 -25.78
N LEU A 30 31.33 11.50 -24.82
CA LEU A 30 31.06 12.22 -23.57
C LEU A 30 31.84 13.54 -23.55
N VAL A 31 31.15 14.63 -23.21
CA VAL A 31 31.81 15.93 -23.00
C VAL A 31 32.27 15.97 -21.54
N ALA A 32 33.59 15.97 -21.35
CA ALA A 32 34.21 16.13 -20.06
C ALA A 32 34.92 17.49 -19.95
N LYS A 33 34.94 18.04 -18.74
CA LYS A 33 35.72 19.23 -18.38
C LYS A 33 36.64 18.85 -17.22
N GLU A 34 37.91 19.22 -17.33
CA GLU A 34 38.89 19.14 -16.25
C GLU A 34 38.97 20.48 -15.52
N ASP A 35 39.00 20.45 -14.20
CA ASP A 35 39.24 21.64 -13.36
C ASP A 35 40.73 21.79 -13.01
N GLU A 36 41.16 22.98 -12.55
CA GLU A 36 42.57 23.29 -12.28
C GLU A 36 43.22 22.40 -11.17
N GLU A 37 42.42 21.64 -10.42
CA GLU A 37 42.84 20.66 -9.41
C GLU A 37 42.86 19.19 -9.92
N GLY A 38 42.71 18.95 -11.22
CA GLY A 38 42.86 17.61 -11.84
C GLY A 38 41.66 16.68 -11.65
N SER A 39 40.47 17.24 -11.36
CA SER A 39 39.22 16.48 -11.22
C SER A 39 38.39 16.56 -12.50
N TYR A 40 37.95 15.41 -13.00
CA TYR A 40 37.16 15.30 -14.23
C TYR A 40 35.65 15.33 -13.96
N PHE A 41 34.94 16.19 -14.70
CA PHE A 41 33.48 16.33 -14.65
C PHE A 41 32.86 15.98 -16.01
N VAL A 42 31.77 15.23 -16.01
CA VAL A 42 31.03 14.80 -17.20
C VAL A 42 29.67 15.51 -17.24
N GLU A 43 29.29 15.98 -18.43
CA GLU A 43 27.98 16.61 -18.65
C GLU A 43 26.87 15.54 -18.76
N VAL A 44 26.00 15.47 -17.75
CA VAL A 44 24.94 14.45 -17.63
C VAL A 44 23.89 14.56 -18.75
N SER A 45 23.59 15.78 -19.19
CA SER A 45 22.53 16.08 -20.19
C SER A 45 22.79 15.41 -21.54
N ARG A 46 24.03 15.44 -22.03
CA ARG A 46 24.42 14.84 -23.31
C ARG A 46 24.77 13.35 -23.16
N SER A 47 25.27 12.97 -21.99
CA SER A 47 25.70 11.61 -21.67
C SER A 47 24.53 10.63 -21.55
N ALA A 48 23.38 11.06 -21.02
CA ALA A 48 22.19 10.22 -20.96
C ALA A 48 21.68 9.76 -22.35
N GLN A 49 21.93 10.56 -23.40
CA GLN A 49 21.61 10.22 -24.79
C GLN A 49 22.62 9.23 -25.41
N ALA A 50 23.89 9.30 -25.00
CA ALA A 50 24.96 8.42 -25.50
C ALA A 50 24.93 7.01 -24.87
N LEU A 51 24.27 6.86 -23.71
CA LEU A 51 24.19 5.62 -22.95
C LEU A 51 23.02 4.71 -23.34
N ILE A 52 22.19 5.13 -24.29
CA ILE A 52 21.18 4.24 -24.88
C ILE A 52 21.95 3.17 -25.66
N PRO A 53 21.95 1.90 -25.21
CA PRO A 53 22.64 0.85 -25.95
C PRO A 53 22.01 0.78 -27.33
N ALA A 54 22.82 0.92 -28.38
CA ALA A 54 22.42 0.45 -29.69
C ALA A 54 22.10 -1.04 -29.52
N THR A 55 20.82 -1.38 -29.43
CA THR A 55 20.36 -2.74 -29.23
C THR A 55 20.86 -3.54 -30.41
N LYS A 56 21.88 -4.37 -30.12
CA LYS A 56 22.50 -5.32 -31.04
C LYS A 56 21.49 -6.42 -31.33
N GLY A 57 20.48 -6.07 -32.13
CA GLY A 57 19.35 -6.91 -32.52
C GLY A 57 18.77 -6.52 -33.89
N VAL A 58 19.32 -5.49 -34.54
CA VAL A 58 19.07 -5.21 -35.95
C VAL A 58 20.35 -5.53 -36.69
N VAL A 59 20.26 -6.45 -37.65
CA VAL A 59 21.30 -6.65 -38.66
C VAL A 59 21.47 -5.32 -39.38
N LEU A 60 22.52 -4.58 -39.01
CA LEU A 60 23.02 -3.44 -39.75
C LEU A 60 23.65 -3.98 -41.03
N ASP A 61 23.01 -3.72 -42.17
CA ASP A 61 23.72 -3.72 -43.44
C ASP A 61 24.74 -2.57 -43.37
N GLU A 62 26.03 -2.88 -43.51
CA GLU A 62 27.17 -1.97 -43.28
C GLU A 62 27.33 -0.88 -44.36
N ALA A 63 26.27 -0.53 -45.06
CA ALA A 63 26.29 0.51 -46.07
C ALA A 63 25.28 1.58 -45.69
N TYR A 64 25.67 2.61 -44.93
CA TYR A 64 25.17 3.99 -45.07
C TYR A 64 25.88 4.88 -44.03
N GLU A 65 27.06 5.38 -44.40
CA GLU A 65 27.60 6.62 -43.81
C GLU A 65 26.70 7.79 -44.23
N GLY A 66 26.32 8.63 -43.26
CA GLY A 66 25.79 9.97 -43.52
C GLY A 66 24.32 10.02 -43.96
N GLY A 67 23.40 9.90 -43.01
CA GLY A 67 22.01 10.23 -43.27
C GLY A 67 21.18 10.07 -42.00
N SER A 68 20.44 11.12 -41.65
CA SER A 68 19.37 11.09 -40.65
C SER A 68 18.70 9.71 -40.60
N VAL A 69 18.71 9.05 -39.44
CA VAL A 69 17.94 7.82 -39.21
C VAL A 69 16.47 8.21 -39.38
N SER A 70 15.96 8.08 -40.60
CA SER A 70 14.53 8.13 -40.87
C SER A 70 13.97 6.83 -40.30
N MET A 71 13.72 6.84 -38.99
CA MET A 71 12.93 5.83 -38.31
C MET A 71 11.63 5.73 -39.12
N SER A 72 11.32 4.54 -39.65
CA SER A 72 10.15 4.39 -40.51
C SER A 72 8.92 4.89 -39.74
N SER A 73 8.13 5.78 -40.35
CA SER A 73 6.92 6.34 -39.73
C SER A 73 6.02 5.24 -39.16
N GLU A 74 6.01 4.08 -39.83
CA GLU A 74 5.31 2.86 -39.43
C GLU A 74 5.80 2.26 -38.10
N PHE A 75 7.11 2.29 -37.82
CA PHE A 75 7.65 1.81 -36.55
C PHE A 75 7.28 2.76 -35.39
N VAL A 76 7.33 4.07 -35.64
CA VAL A 76 6.93 5.09 -34.65
C VAL A 76 5.44 4.95 -34.34
N GLU A 77 4.60 4.80 -35.36
CA GLU A 77 3.15 4.64 -35.21
C GLU A 77 2.78 3.35 -34.46
N LYS A 78 3.41 2.21 -34.80
CA LYS A 78 3.20 0.95 -34.08
C LYS A 78 3.67 1.02 -32.63
N THR A 79 4.80 1.66 -32.38
CA THR A 79 5.34 1.79 -31.01
C THR A 79 4.47 2.74 -30.17
N LEU A 80 4.04 3.87 -30.74
CA LEU A 80 3.14 4.82 -30.06
C LEU A 80 1.78 4.19 -29.82
N GLY A 81 1.24 3.45 -30.78
CA GLY A 81 -0.01 2.67 -30.62
C GLY A 81 0.10 1.59 -29.54
N ALA A 82 1.23 0.89 -29.45
CA ALA A 82 1.47 -0.09 -28.39
C ALA A 82 1.56 0.58 -27.01
N ILE A 83 2.23 1.73 -26.91
CA ILE A 83 2.31 2.52 -25.66
C ILE A 83 0.92 2.99 -25.22
N LEU A 84 0.11 3.52 -26.14
CA LEU A 84 -1.26 3.95 -25.84
C LEU A 84 -2.13 2.78 -25.39
N SER A 85 -2.06 1.65 -26.09
CA SER A 85 -2.81 0.45 -25.70
C SER A 85 -2.40 -0.07 -24.32
N LEU A 86 -1.11 0.01 -23.96
CA LEU A 86 -0.65 -0.36 -22.63
C LEU A 86 -1.18 0.61 -21.57
N HIS A 87 -1.12 1.92 -21.84
CA HIS A 87 -1.65 2.94 -20.93
C HIS A 87 -3.15 2.78 -20.68
N GLU A 88 -3.92 2.52 -21.74
CA GLU A 88 -5.36 2.23 -21.64
C GLU A 88 -5.62 1.03 -20.73
N LYS A 89 -4.94 -0.10 -20.97
CA LYS A 89 -5.07 -1.29 -20.12
C LYS A 89 -4.68 -1.04 -18.67
N VAL A 90 -3.63 -0.25 -18.43
CA VAL A 90 -3.19 0.11 -17.08
C VAL A 90 -4.22 1.02 -16.39
N LEU A 91 -4.86 1.93 -17.13
CA LEU A 91 -5.94 2.76 -16.60
C LEU A 91 -7.17 1.94 -16.27
N ASP A 92 -7.59 1.04 -17.16
CA ASP A 92 -8.74 0.15 -16.93
C ASP A 92 -8.53 -0.73 -15.69
N ALA A 93 -7.35 -1.36 -15.59
CA ALA A 93 -7.01 -2.16 -14.42
C ALA A 93 -7.01 -1.33 -13.12
N LYS A 94 -6.51 -0.09 -13.18
CA LYS A 94 -6.56 0.82 -12.01
C LYS A 94 -8.00 1.15 -11.64
N GLU A 95 -8.86 1.46 -12.60
CA GLU A 95 -10.27 1.78 -12.34
C GLU A 95 -11.00 0.57 -11.74
N GLU A 96 -10.77 -0.64 -12.28
CA GLU A 96 -11.34 -1.88 -11.73
C GLU A 96 -10.88 -2.12 -10.28
N THR A 97 -9.58 -1.94 -10.00
CA THR A 97 -9.08 -2.07 -8.61
C THR A 97 -9.67 -1.03 -7.68
N LEU A 98 -9.86 0.19 -8.17
CA LEU A 98 -10.39 1.30 -7.38
C LEU A 98 -11.88 1.08 -7.08
N GLU A 99 -12.65 0.58 -8.04
CA GLU A 99 -14.05 0.21 -7.84
C GLU A 99 -14.19 -0.98 -6.89
N THR A 100 -13.32 -1.98 -7.01
CA THR A 100 -13.25 -3.11 -6.07
C THR A 100 -12.98 -2.61 -4.65
N LEU A 101 -11.97 -1.76 -4.47
CA LEU A 101 -11.63 -1.18 -3.16
C LEU A 101 -12.75 -0.31 -2.59
N LYS A 102 -13.45 0.48 -3.42
CA LYS A 102 -14.63 1.24 -3.00
C LYS A 102 -15.77 0.32 -2.54
N GLY A 103 -16.02 -0.74 -3.29
CA GLY A 103 -17.01 -1.77 -2.98
C GLY A 103 -16.72 -2.44 -1.64
N GLU A 104 -15.48 -2.87 -1.43
CA GLU A 104 -15.02 -3.43 -0.15
C GLU A 104 -15.16 -2.43 1.00
N ASN A 105 -14.76 -1.17 0.80
CA ASN A 105 -14.87 -0.15 1.84
C ASN A 105 -16.33 0.10 2.24
N ARG A 106 -17.24 0.13 1.25
CA ARG A 106 -18.68 0.22 1.50
C ARG A 106 -19.20 -1.00 2.25
N PHE A 107 -18.83 -2.19 1.83
CA PHE A 107 -19.20 -3.43 2.51
C PHE A 107 -18.74 -3.44 3.97
N LEU A 108 -17.47 -3.07 4.22
CA LEU A 108 -16.93 -2.96 5.58
C LEU A 108 -17.68 -1.93 6.42
N LYS A 109 -18.08 -0.80 5.83
CA LYS A 109 -18.87 0.21 6.52
C LYS A 109 -20.27 -0.28 6.88
N GLU A 110 -20.93 -0.99 5.97
CA GLU A 110 -22.24 -1.60 6.22
C GLU A 110 -22.15 -2.70 7.29
N ALA A 111 -21.12 -3.56 7.22
CA ALA A 111 -20.86 -4.57 8.25
C ALA A 111 -20.57 -3.94 9.62
N LEU A 112 -19.83 -2.84 9.66
CA LEU A 112 -19.56 -2.10 10.90
C LEU A 112 -20.85 -1.56 11.53
N PHE A 113 -21.72 -0.94 10.73
CA PHE A 113 -23.01 -0.44 11.24
C PHE A 113 -23.90 -1.57 11.74
N SER A 114 -23.98 -2.68 11.01
CA SER A 114 -24.73 -3.85 11.45
C SER A 114 -24.20 -4.40 12.78
N MET A 115 -22.88 -4.45 12.95
CA MET A 115 -22.27 -4.89 14.20
C MET A 115 -22.58 -3.92 15.35
N GLN A 116 -22.57 -2.62 15.09
CA GLN A 116 -22.94 -1.59 16.09
C GLN A 116 -24.39 -1.74 16.56
N GLU A 117 -25.31 -1.99 15.63
CA GLU A 117 -26.73 -2.22 15.96
C GLU A 117 -26.89 -3.46 16.86
N LEU A 118 -26.19 -4.55 16.53
CA LEU A 118 -26.18 -5.76 17.35
C LEU A 118 -25.59 -5.51 18.76
N TYR A 119 -24.49 -4.75 18.86
CA TYR A 119 -23.93 -4.37 20.15
C TYR A 119 -24.89 -3.52 21.00
N ASP A 120 -25.66 -2.63 20.37
CA ASP A 120 -26.66 -1.82 21.08
C ASP A 120 -27.84 -2.67 21.57
N GLU A 121 -28.26 -3.68 20.79
CA GLU A 121 -29.27 -4.66 21.22
C GLU A 121 -28.78 -5.53 22.37
N ASP A 122 -27.55 -6.04 22.29
CA ASP A 122 -26.92 -6.81 23.35
C ASP A 122 -26.81 -5.98 24.64
N ARG A 123 -26.46 -4.69 24.53
CA ARG A 123 -26.40 -3.79 25.68
C ARG A 123 -27.76 -3.63 26.35
N LYS A 124 -28.84 -3.47 25.58
CA LYS A 124 -30.21 -3.42 26.13
C LYS A 124 -30.58 -4.74 26.81
N THR A 125 -30.17 -5.87 26.23
CA THR A 125 -30.42 -7.20 26.81
C THR A 125 -29.66 -7.39 28.13
N ILE A 126 -28.41 -6.94 28.21
CA ILE A 126 -27.64 -6.96 29.46
C ILE A 126 -28.31 -6.08 30.52
N GLU A 127 -28.80 -4.90 30.15
CA GLU A 127 -29.50 -4.02 31.09
C GLU A 127 -30.78 -4.65 31.63
N THR A 128 -31.58 -5.31 30.77
CA THR A 128 -32.81 -5.98 31.21
C THR A 128 -32.52 -7.19 32.10
N LEU A 129 -31.52 -8.01 31.75
CA LEU A 129 -31.08 -9.13 32.59
C LEU A 129 -30.55 -8.65 33.95
N THR A 130 -29.81 -7.55 33.97
CA THR A 130 -29.30 -6.96 35.21
C THR A 130 -30.45 -6.54 36.13
N LYS A 131 -31.46 -5.86 35.60
CA LYS A 131 -32.67 -5.49 36.37
C LYS A 131 -33.44 -6.71 36.88
N GLN A 132 -33.55 -7.76 36.07
CA GLN A 132 -34.18 -9.01 36.50
C GLN A 132 -33.40 -9.68 37.64
N ILE A 133 -32.07 -9.68 37.59
CA ILE A 133 -31.22 -10.21 38.65
C ILE A 133 -31.43 -9.42 39.95
N GLU A 134 -31.47 -8.09 39.89
CA GLU A 134 -31.73 -7.24 41.07
C GLU A 134 -33.08 -7.57 41.71
N ILE A 135 -34.15 -7.66 40.92
CA ILE A 135 -35.50 -8.01 41.41
C ILE A 135 -35.49 -9.40 42.07
N LEU A 136 -34.85 -10.38 41.43
CA LEU A 136 -34.76 -11.74 41.98
C LEU A 136 -33.95 -11.79 43.28
N GLN A 137 -32.92 -10.96 43.41
CA GLN A 137 -32.16 -10.84 44.66
C GLN A 137 -33.04 -10.27 45.78
N ASP A 138 -33.82 -9.23 45.51
CA ASP A 138 -34.76 -8.65 46.46
C ASP A 138 -35.86 -9.64 46.89
N GLU A 139 -36.43 -10.36 45.94
CA GLU A 139 -37.43 -11.41 46.21
C GLU A 139 -36.86 -12.55 47.04
N LEU A 140 -35.62 -12.96 46.77
CA LEU A 140 -34.92 -13.98 47.54
C LEU A 140 -34.67 -13.51 48.98
N GLU A 141 -34.22 -12.29 49.18
CA GLU A 141 -34.05 -11.71 50.51
C GLU A 141 -35.37 -11.64 51.26
N PHE A 142 -36.43 -11.18 50.60
CA PHE A 142 -37.78 -11.13 51.18
C PHE A 142 -38.26 -12.51 51.61
N THR A 143 -38.06 -13.52 50.76
CA THR A 143 -38.43 -14.92 51.05
C THR A 143 -37.64 -15.46 52.22
N LYS A 144 -36.32 -15.21 52.29
CA LYS A 144 -35.47 -15.58 53.43
C LYS A 144 -35.97 -14.94 54.74
N ARG A 145 -36.31 -13.64 54.72
CA ARG A 145 -36.87 -12.92 55.89
C ARG A 145 -38.19 -13.53 56.33
N LYS A 146 -39.10 -13.79 55.38
CA LYS A 146 -40.42 -14.39 55.66
C LYS A 146 -40.29 -15.80 56.23
N TYR A 147 -39.42 -16.62 55.65
CA TYR A 147 -39.14 -17.97 56.14
C TYR A 147 -38.62 -17.92 57.58
N LYS A 148 -37.64 -17.06 57.88
CA LYS A 148 -37.10 -16.88 59.22
C LYS A 148 -38.19 -16.49 60.24
N MET A 149 -39.09 -15.57 59.87
CA MET A 149 -40.19 -15.16 60.74
C MET A 149 -41.19 -16.30 61.00
N MET A 150 -41.57 -17.05 59.96
CA MET A 150 -42.48 -18.19 60.11
C MET A 150 -41.85 -19.31 60.94
N TRP A 151 -40.56 -19.56 60.73
CA TRP A 151 -39.80 -20.53 61.52
C TRP A 151 -39.77 -20.15 63.01
N ASN A 152 -39.45 -18.90 63.33
CA ASN A 152 -39.43 -18.43 64.71
C ASN A 152 -40.81 -18.59 65.38
N LYS A 153 -41.89 -18.23 64.67
CA LYS A 153 -43.26 -18.46 65.17
C LYS A 153 -43.57 -19.94 65.40
N ALA A 154 -43.14 -20.82 64.50
CA ALA A 154 -43.35 -22.25 64.65
C ALA A 154 -42.62 -22.81 65.88
N VAL A 155 -41.39 -22.34 66.14
CA VAL A 155 -40.61 -22.69 67.34
C VAL A 155 -41.28 -22.16 68.60
N GLU A 156 -41.75 -20.91 68.62
CA GLU A 156 -42.47 -20.32 69.76
C GLU A 156 -43.80 -21.05 70.05
N SER A 157 -44.48 -21.51 69.00
CA SER A 157 -45.75 -22.25 69.11
C SER A 157 -45.55 -23.71 69.51
N TYR A 158 -44.31 -24.22 69.48
CA TYR A 158 -43.99 -25.58 69.85
C TYR A 158 -43.83 -25.69 71.37
N THR A 159 -44.91 -26.01 72.07
CA THR A 159 -44.84 -26.52 73.45
C THR A 159 -44.55 -28.02 73.40
N PRO A 160 -43.42 -28.49 73.96
CA PRO A 160 -43.13 -29.91 73.97
C PRO A 160 -44.18 -30.61 74.84
N SER A 161 -44.83 -31.63 74.30
CA SER A 161 -45.75 -32.48 75.05
C SER A 161 -44.96 -33.17 76.17
N ALA A 162 -45.18 -32.72 77.40
CA ALA A 162 -44.61 -33.35 78.59
C ALA A 162 -45.14 -34.78 78.69
N LYS A 163 -44.24 -35.75 78.56
CA LYS A 163 -44.47 -37.16 78.90
C LYS A 163 -44.28 -37.38 80.39
#